data_AF-A0A374E1T2-F1
#
_entry.id   AF-A0A374E1T2-F1
#
_cell.length_a   1.000
_cell.length_b   1.000
_cell.length_c   1.000
_cell.angle_alpha   90.00
_cell.angle_beta   90.00
_cell.angle_gamma   90.00
#
_symmetry.space_group_name_H-M   'P 1'
#
loop_
_entity.id
_entity.type
_entity.pdbx_description
1 polymer ?
#
loop_
_entity_poly.entity_id
_entity_poly.type
_entity_poly.pdbx_seq_one_letter_code
_entity_poly.pdbx_strand_id
1 'polypeptide(L)'
;MWDEFRKYINQRVVAEDYIYLDEIAETLATKCSLSKFRAKSICEVVIKAMSSYRKNQNISSSIAKERITNNGKIMYQFNVAVNSFFNWVKKIFATIKVETNNGELYLINDGSSYIKGVTVVLGILESMGVLSFNMIGGANSQLYIYVNQIQNLKNIINDPINYKNRLLETVYEKHLISVKMLTYLYEGEFSSDNMWNILEDYFLGVIPQQVKNACLMENPQMNFGEI
;
A
#
# COMPACT_ATOMS: atom_id res chain seq x y z
N MET A 1 -17.22 -14.35 11.72
CA MET A 1 -17.31 -13.03 11.06
C MET A 1 -17.73 -13.13 9.60
N TRP A 2 -16.94 -13.78 8.72
CA TRP A 2 -17.29 -13.97 7.30
C TRP A 2 -18.67 -14.61 7.07
N ASP A 3 -18.98 -15.70 7.78
CA ASP A 3 -20.27 -16.38 7.64
C ASP A 3 -21.45 -15.53 8.14
N GLU A 4 -21.25 -14.72 9.18
CA GLU A 4 -22.30 -13.80 9.65
C GLU A 4 -22.54 -12.66 8.67
N PHE A 5 -21.48 -12.09 8.09
CA PHE A 5 -21.62 -11.11 7.02
C PHE A 5 -22.37 -11.71 5.82
N ARG A 6 -21.96 -12.90 5.37
CA ARG A 6 -22.61 -13.63 4.27
C ARG A 6 -24.09 -13.91 4.55
N LYS A 7 -24.41 -14.42 5.75
CA LYS A 7 -25.78 -14.73 6.17
C LYS A 7 -26.66 -13.48 6.15
N TYR A 8 -26.15 -12.37 6.69
CA TYR A 8 -26.88 -11.10 6.70
C TYR A 8 -27.14 -10.59 5.28
N ILE A 9 -26.13 -10.56 4.41
CA ILE A 9 -26.30 -10.14 3.02
C ILE A 9 -27.31 -11.03 2.29
N ASN A 10 -27.26 -12.35 2.47
CA ASN A 10 -28.20 -13.27 1.82
C ASN A 10 -29.65 -13.06 2.29
N GLN A 11 -29.88 -12.68 3.54
CA GLN A 11 -31.22 -12.30 4.02
C GLN A 11 -31.73 -11.04 3.29
N ARG A 12 -30.84 -10.07 3.05
CA ARG A 12 -31.15 -8.81 2.36
C ARG A 12 -31.35 -8.98 0.86
N VAL A 13 -30.67 -9.95 0.23
CA VAL A 13 -30.95 -10.35 -1.16
C VAL A 13 -32.38 -10.85 -1.31
N VAL A 14 -32.90 -11.62 -0.34
CA VAL A 14 -34.29 -12.15 -0.37
C VAL A 14 -35.31 -11.04 -0.10
N ALA A 15 -34.98 -10.07 0.75
CA ALA A 15 -35.84 -8.94 1.06
C ALA A 15 -35.94 -7.91 -0.08
N GLU A 16 -34.98 -7.92 -1.02
CA GLU A 16 -34.86 -6.97 -2.13
C GLU A 16 -34.85 -5.49 -1.70
N ASP A 17 -34.39 -5.20 -0.48
CA ASP A 17 -34.39 -3.86 0.10
C ASP A 17 -33.07 -3.11 -0.11
N TYR A 18 -33.13 -1.78 -0.03
CA TYR A 18 -31.96 -0.93 0.07
C TYR A 18 -31.61 -0.78 1.55
N ILE A 19 -30.36 -1.03 1.91
CA ILE A 19 -29.86 -0.93 3.29
C ILE A 19 -28.70 0.04 3.39
N TYR A 20 -28.60 0.75 4.51
CA TYR A 20 -27.43 1.58 4.79
C TYR A 20 -26.23 0.72 5.19
N LEU A 21 -25.04 1.20 4.83
CA LEU A 21 -23.78 0.60 5.27
C LEU A 21 -23.70 0.52 6.81
N ASP A 22 -24.17 1.56 7.50
CA ASP A 22 -24.15 1.64 8.96
C ASP A 22 -24.99 0.52 9.59
N GLU A 23 -26.10 0.09 8.97
CA GLU A 23 -26.93 -1.03 9.46
C GLU A 23 -26.24 -2.38 9.29
N ILE A 24 -25.52 -2.57 8.17
CA ILE A 24 -24.69 -3.77 7.96
C ILE A 24 -23.60 -3.82 9.04
N ALA A 25 -22.94 -2.68 9.28
CA ALA A 25 -21.87 -2.56 10.25
C ALA A 25 -22.37 -2.79 11.69
N GLU A 26 -23.53 -2.28 12.07
CA GLU A 26 -24.11 -2.50 13.41
C GLU A 26 -24.47 -3.96 13.64
N THR A 27 -25.03 -4.64 12.63
CA THR A 27 -25.30 -6.08 12.72
C THR A 27 -24.02 -6.89 12.88
N LEU A 28 -22.95 -6.52 12.16
CA LEU A 28 -21.66 -7.19 12.26
C LEU A 28 -20.98 -6.88 13.62
N ALA A 29 -21.05 -5.65 14.09
CA ALA A 29 -20.48 -5.20 15.36
C ALA A 29 -21.08 -5.95 16.55
N THR A 30 -22.41 -6.04 16.58
CA THR A 30 -23.15 -6.75 17.65
C THR A 30 -22.85 -8.24 17.65
N LYS A 31 -22.90 -8.91 16.50
CA LYS A 31 -22.69 -10.36 16.41
C LYS A 31 -21.23 -10.80 16.58
N CYS A 32 -20.27 -9.95 16.23
CA CYS A 32 -18.85 -10.28 16.26
C CYS A 32 -18.08 -9.56 17.38
N SER A 33 -18.76 -8.85 18.29
CA SER A 33 -18.14 -8.07 19.38
C SER A 33 -17.05 -7.09 18.88
N LEU A 34 -17.34 -6.37 17.80
CA LEU A 34 -16.41 -5.40 17.20
C LEU A 34 -16.81 -3.96 17.56
N SER A 35 -15.85 -3.03 17.56
CA SER A 35 -16.18 -1.61 17.58
C SER A 35 -16.95 -1.22 16.31
N LYS A 36 -17.85 -0.25 16.41
CA LYS A 36 -18.63 0.26 15.26
C LYS A 36 -17.72 0.71 14.12
N PHE A 37 -16.62 1.40 14.44
CA PHE A 37 -15.64 1.85 13.45
C PHE A 37 -15.00 0.66 12.71
N ARG A 38 -14.52 -0.34 13.43
CA ARG A 38 -13.90 -1.54 12.83
C ARG A 38 -14.88 -2.31 11.96
N ALA A 39 -16.11 -2.51 12.44
CA ALA A 39 -17.16 -3.18 11.67
C ALA A 39 -17.46 -2.43 10.37
N LYS A 40 -17.55 -1.09 10.42
CA LYS A 40 -17.76 -0.26 9.24
C LYS A 40 -16.61 -0.38 8.24
N SER A 41 -15.35 -0.28 8.68
CA SER A 41 -14.18 -0.46 7.81
C SER A 41 -14.19 -1.83 7.11
N ILE A 42 -14.53 -2.89 7.84
CA ILE A 42 -14.66 -4.25 7.25
C ILE A 42 -15.76 -4.27 6.18
N CYS A 43 -16.94 -3.73 6.47
CA CYS A 43 -18.04 -3.68 5.50
C CYS A 43 -17.65 -2.89 4.24
N GLU A 44 -16.96 -1.76 4.38
CA GLU A 44 -16.48 -0.96 3.25
C GLU A 44 -15.48 -1.73 2.38
N VAL A 45 -14.51 -2.41 3.00
CA VAL A 45 -13.53 -3.24 2.29
C VAL A 45 -14.23 -4.35 1.52
N VAL A 46 -15.17 -5.06 2.15
CA VAL A 46 -15.87 -6.18 1.51
C VAL A 46 -16.77 -5.71 0.36
N ILE A 47 -17.48 -4.59 0.50
CA ILE A 47 -18.31 -4.03 -0.58
C ILE A 47 -17.43 -3.53 -1.75
N LYS A 48 -16.32 -2.83 -1.46
CA LYS A 48 -15.35 -2.44 -2.50
C LYS A 48 -14.76 -3.66 -3.21
N ALA A 49 -14.51 -4.75 -2.48
CA ALA A 49 -14.05 -6.01 -3.03
C ALA A 49 -15.07 -6.65 -4.00
N MET A 50 -16.38 -6.53 -3.73
CA MET A 50 -17.42 -6.97 -4.67
C MET A 50 -17.35 -6.21 -6.01
N SER A 51 -17.16 -4.90 -5.95
CA SER A 51 -16.98 -4.07 -7.15
C SER A 51 -15.69 -4.41 -7.90
N SER A 52 -14.60 -4.71 -7.18
CA SER A 52 -13.34 -5.18 -7.77
C SER A 52 -13.50 -6.54 -8.45
N TYR A 53 -14.17 -7.49 -7.80
CA TYR A 53 -14.47 -8.81 -8.36
C TYR A 53 -15.29 -8.69 -9.67
N ARG A 54 -16.34 -7.86 -9.68
CA ARG A 54 -17.14 -7.62 -10.89
C ARG A 54 -16.28 -7.14 -12.06
N LYS A 55 -15.38 -6.18 -11.82
CA LYS A 55 -14.43 -5.67 -12.82
C LYS A 55 -13.45 -6.74 -13.28
N ASN A 56 -12.85 -7.48 -12.34
CA ASN A 56 -11.85 -8.52 -12.65
C ASN A 56 -12.43 -9.71 -13.44
N GLN A 57 -13.72 -10.01 -13.27
CA GLN A 57 -14.40 -11.11 -13.95
C GLN A 57 -15.23 -10.66 -15.17
N ASN A 58 -15.18 -9.38 -15.55
CA ASN A 58 -15.99 -8.79 -16.64
C ASN A 58 -17.49 -9.13 -16.52
N ILE A 59 -18.02 -9.20 -15.30
CA ILE A 59 -19.41 -9.58 -15.06
C ILE A 59 -20.31 -8.38 -15.35
N SER A 60 -21.21 -8.54 -16.33
CA SER A 60 -22.17 -7.49 -16.70
C SER A 60 -23.18 -7.21 -15.59
N SER A 61 -23.68 -8.24 -14.90
CA SER A 61 -24.62 -8.09 -13.80
C SER A 61 -24.00 -7.30 -12.64
N SER A 62 -24.74 -6.32 -12.12
CA SER A 62 -24.37 -5.65 -10.88
C SER A 62 -24.37 -6.66 -9.73
N ILE A 63 -23.55 -6.46 -8.69
CA ILE A 63 -23.60 -7.28 -7.45
C ILE A 63 -24.34 -6.53 -6.36
N ALA A 64 -24.11 -5.23 -6.29
CA ALA A 64 -24.82 -4.29 -5.44
C ALA A 64 -25.18 -3.05 -6.26
N LYS A 65 -26.42 -2.59 -6.18
CA LYS A 65 -26.84 -1.28 -6.70
C LYS A 65 -26.67 -0.25 -5.61
N GLU A 66 -25.99 0.84 -5.93
CA GLU A 66 -25.79 1.96 -5.03
C GLU A 66 -26.87 3.02 -5.25
N ARG A 67 -27.39 3.57 -4.16
CA ARG A 67 -28.32 4.69 -4.20
C ARG A 67 -27.85 5.76 -3.22
N ILE A 68 -27.60 6.97 -3.72
CA ILE A 68 -27.26 8.12 -2.89
C ILE A 68 -28.57 8.75 -2.42
N THR A 69 -28.68 8.94 -1.11
CA THR A 69 -29.80 9.65 -0.49
C THR A 69 -29.58 11.16 -0.52
N ASN A 70 -30.64 11.94 -0.32
CA ASN A 70 -30.56 13.42 -0.29
C ASN A 70 -29.57 13.96 0.76
N ASN A 71 -29.23 13.15 1.78
CA ASN A 71 -28.29 13.49 2.84
C ASN A 71 -26.85 13.01 2.54
N GLY A 72 -26.55 12.59 1.31
CA GLY A 72 -25.22 12.12 0.88
C GLY A 72 -24.84 10.72 1.38
N LYS A 73 -25.72 10.03 2.11
CA LYS A 73 -25.47 8.64 2.55
C LYS A 73 -25.77 7.65 1.43
N ILE A 74 -24.94 6.63 1.31
CA ILE A 74 -25.06 5.57 0.29
C ILE A 74 -25.84 4.39 0.88
N MET A 75 -26.85 3.93 0.15
CA MET A 75 -27.57 2.68 0.39
C MET A 75 -27.21 1.64 -0.67
N TYR A 76 -27.24 0.37 -0.28
CA TYR A 76 -26.91 -0.76 -1.14
C TYR A 76 -28.09 -1.72 -1.24
N GLN A 77 -28.41 -2.15 -2.46
CA GLN A 77 -29.31 -3.28 -2.73
C GLN A 77 -28.49 -4.40 -3.36
N PHE A 78 -28.40 -5.56 -2.70
CA PHE A 78 -27.65 -6.72 -3.16
C PHE A 78 -28.54 -7.64 -4.00
N ASN A 79 -27.96 -8.31 -5.00
CA ASN A 79 -28.69 -9.31 -5.79
C ASN A 79 -28.05 -10.70 -5.67
N VAL A 80 -28.67 -11.69 -6.31
CA VAL A 80 -28.26 -13.10 -6.26
C VAL A 80 -26.81 -13.32 -6.74
N ALA A 81 -26.27 -12.44 -7.60
CA ALA A 81 -24.89 -12.54 -8.10
C ALA A 81 -23.83 -12.38 -6.98
N VAL A 82 -24.21 -11.85 -5.81
CA VAL A 82 -23.34 -11.80 -4.62
C VAL A 82 -22.90 -13.20 -4.16
N ASN A 83 -23.70 -14.24 -4.42
CA ASN A 83 -23.32 -15.62 -4.10
C ASN A 83 -22.12 -16.09 -4.93
N SER A 84 -22.01 -15.66 -6.19
CA SER A 84 -20.85 -15.95 -7.03
C SER A 84 -19.59 -15.30 -6.46
N PHE A 85 -19.70 -14.08 -5.93
CA PHE A 85 -18.61 -13.42 -5.21
C PHE A 85 -18.19 -14.22 -3.96
N PHE A 86 -19.14 -14.63 -3.11
CA PHE A 86 -18.82 -15.40 -1.91
C PHE A 86 -18.15 -16.74 -2.24
N ASN A 87 -18.63 -17.44 -3.27
CA ASN A 87 -18.03 -18.68 -3.74
C ASN A 87 -16.62 -18.46 -4.31
N TRP A 88 -16.41 -17.36 -5.05
CA TRP A 88 -15.11 -16.99 -5.58
C TRP A 88 -14.10 -16.69 -4.47
N VAL A 89 -14.47 -15.89 -3.45
CA VAL A 89 -13.62 -15.64 -2.28
C VAL A 89 -13.26 -16.96 -1.58
N LYS A 90 -14.24 -17.86 -1.38
CA LYS A 90 -14.02 -19.17 -0.76
C LYS A 90 -13.02 -20.03 -1.55
N LYS A 91 -13.12 -20.04 -2.89
CA LYS A 91 -12.20 -20.77 -3.77
C LYS A 91 -10.78 -20.24 -3.65
N ILE A 92 -10.59 -18.93 -3.78
CA ILE A 92 -9.26 -18.31 -3.67
C ILE A 92 -8.68 -18.52 -2.28
N PHE A 93 -9.49 -18.36 -1.22
CA PHE A 93 -9.03 -18.61 0.15
C PHE A 93 -8.55 -20.06 0.35
N ALA A 94 -9.26 -21.03 -0.21
CA ALA A 94 -8.83 -22.42 -0.18
C ALA A 94 -7.50 -22.62 -0.93
N THR A 95 -7.33 -22.00 -2.09
CA THR A 95 -6.06 -22.05 -2.83
C THR A 95 -4.92 -21.39 -2.06
N ILE A 96 -5.13 -20.20 -1.49
CA ILE A 96 -4.13 -19.53 -0.64
C ILE A 96 -3.69 -20.47 0.49
N LYS A 97 -4.63 -21.11 1.18
CA LYS A 97 -4.32 -22.02 2.29
C LYS A 97 -3.49 -23.24 1.87
N VAL A 98 -3.71 -23.77 0.67
CA VAL A 98 -3.02 -24.97 0.16
C VAL A 98 -1.65 -24.62 -0.42
N GLU A 99 -1.56 -23.52 -1.17
CA GLU A 99 -0.36 -23.12 -1.91
C GLU A 99 0.62 -22.28 -1.06
N THR A 100 0.19 -21.80 0.12
CA THR A 100 1.09 -21.09 1.03
C THR A 100 2.02 -22.08 1.71
N ASN A 101 3.33 -21.91 1.51
CA ASN A 101 4.36 -22.71 2.15
C ASN A 101 5.26 -21.80 2.99
N ASN A 102 5.47 -22.15 4.27
CA ASN A 102 6.27 -21.36 5.22
C ASN A 102 5.89 -19.87 5.31
N GLY A 103 4.61 -19.54 5.13
CA GLY A 103 4.12 -18.15 5.17
C GLY A 103 4.31 -17.37 3.87
N GLU A 104 4.81 -18.02 2.81
CA GLU A 104 5.02 -17.42 1.49
C GLU A 104 4.08 -18.04 0.46
N LEU A 105 3.52 -17.20 -0.41
CA LEU A 105 2.67 -17.60 -1.53
C LEU A 105 3.28 -17.07 -2.83
N TYR A 106 3.70 -17.99 -3.69
CA TYR A 106 4.30 -17.66 -4.98
C TYR A 106 3.22 -17.60 -6.07
N LEU A 107 3.12 -16.45 -6.74
CA LEU A 107 2.15 -16.23 -7.81
C LEU A 107 2.87 -15.94 -9.12
N ILE A 108 2.52 -16.65 -10.18
CA ILE A 108 3.06 -16.41 -11.52
C ILE A 108 2.24 -15.29 -12.17
N ASN A 109 2.90 -14.21 -12.57
CA ASN A 109 2.26 -13.11 -13.31
C ASN A 109 2.23 -13.43 -14.81
N ASP A 110 1.22 -14.15 -15.23
CA ASP A 110 0.89 -14.47 -16.62
C ASP A 110 -0.05 -13.43 -17.26
N GLY A 111 -0.27 -12.28 -16.61
CA GLY A 111 -1.27 -11.29 -17.03
C GLY A 111 -2.71 -11.68 -16.69
N SER A 112 -2.93 -12.77 -15.95
CA SER A 112 -4.27 -13.19 -15.55
C SER A 112 -4.91 -12.26 -14.51
N SER A 113 -6.25 -12.26 -14.49
CA SER A 113 -7.02 -11.64 -13.42
C SER A 113 -6.89 -12.37 -12.06
N TYR A 114 -6.16 -13.49 -12.03
CA TYR A 114 -6.00 -14.32 -10.84
C TYR A 114 -5.20 -13.60 -9.75
N ILE A 115 -4.06 -12.98 -10.07
CA ILE A 115 -3.25 -12.23 -9.08
C ILE A 115 -4.09 -11.12 -8.46
N LYS A 116 -4.81 -10.33 -9.29
CA LYS A 116 -5.71 -9.28 -8.80
C LYS A 116 -6.77 -9.86 -7.87
N GLY A 117 -7.26 -11.07 -8.17
CA GLY A 117 -8.18 -11.80 -7.31
C GLY A 117 -7.58 -12.19 -5.96
N VAL A 118 -6.37 -12.74 -5.96
CA VAL A 118 -5.64 -13.10 -4.74
C VAL A 118 -5.38 -11.86 -3.89
N THR A 119 -4.94 -10.75 -4.47
CA THR A 119 -4.73 -9.47 -3.75
C THR A 119 -6.02 -8.99 -3.07
N VAL A 120 -7.16 -9.06 -3.77
CA VAL A 120 -8.46 -8.65 -3.21
C VAL A 120 -8.84 -9.54 -2.02
N VAL A 121 -8.65 -10.85 -2.12
CA VAL A 121 -8.98 -11.78 -1.03
C VAL A 121 -8.05 -11.61 0.15
N LEU A 122 -6.74 -11.41 -0.07
CA LEU A 122 -5.79 -11.07 0.98
C LEU A 122 -6.18 -9.77 1.71
N GLY A 123 -6.62 -8.74 0.99
CA GLY A 123 -7.13 -7.50 1.59
C GLY A 123 -8.40 -7.69 2.44
N ILE A 124 -9.31 -8.59 2.04
CA ILE A 124 -10.46 -8.98 2.87
C ILE A 124 -9.97 -9.62 4.17
N LEU A 125 -9.06 -10.61 4.07
CA LEU A 125 -8.54 -11.36 5.22
C LEU A 125 -7.81 -10.44 6.20
N GLU A 126 -7.02 -9.49 5.69
CA GLU A 126 -6.33 -8.49 6.48
C GLU A 126 -7.31 -7.55 7.20
N SER A 127 -8.33 -7.03 6.50
CA SER A 127 -9.35 -6.18 7.13
C SER A 127 -10.10 -6.88 8.26
N MET A 128 -10.31 -8.20 8.12
CA MET A 128 -10.93 -9.03 9.14
C MET A 128 -9.98 -9.38 10.30
N GLY A 129 -8.69 -9.08 10.17
CA GLY A 129 -7.65 -9.38 11.14
C GLY A 129 -7.24 -10.86 11.17
N VAL A 130 -7.39 -11.58 10.04
CA VAL A 130 -7.02 -13.00 9.93
C VAL A 130 -5.52 -13.17 9.67
N LEU A 131 -4.94 -12.24 8.90
CA LEU A 131 -3.52 -12.24 8.52
C LEU A 131 -3.06 -10.79 8.28
N SER A 132 -1.75 -10.62 8.13
CA SER A 132 -1.13 -9.46 7.50
C SER A 132 -0.24 -9.95 6.38
N PHE A 133 -0.20 -9.25 5.25
CA PHE A 133 0.59 -9.70 4.11
C PHE A 133 1.33 -8.55 3.45
N ASN A 134 2.51 -8.87 2.91
CA ASN A 134 3.26 -7.99 2.03
C ASN A 134 3.34 -8.63 0.65
N MET A 135 3.08 -7.86 -0.39
CA MET A 135 3.21 -8.31 -1.77
C MET A 135 4.51 -7.77 -2.35
N ILE A 136 5.48 -8.67 -2.59
CA ILE A 136 6.76 -8.32 -3.21
C ILE A 136 6.66 -8.66 -4.69
N GLY A 137 6.57 -7.63 -5.52
CA GLY A 137 6.40 -7.75 -6.97
C GLY A 137 5.45 -6.71 -7.54
N GLY A 138 5.53 -6.46 -8.84
CA GLY A 138 4.69 -5.49 -9.54
C GLY A 138 4.32 -5.99 -10.93
N ALA A 139 3.07 -5.78 -11.34
CA ALA A 139 2.58 -6.27 -12.62
C ALA A 139 3.15 -5.53 -13.85
N ASN A 140 3.93 -4.47 -13.65
CA ASN A 140 4.59 -3.67 -14.68
C ASN A 140 5.71 -2.80 -14.05
N SER A 141 6.80 -3.39 -13.56
CA SER A 141 8.01 -2.59 -13.28
C SER A 141 8.68 -2.23 -14.61
N GLN A 142 8.04 -1.36 -15.39
CA GLN A 142 8.59 -0.79 -16.60
C GLN A 142 9.04 0.64 -16.29
N LEU A 143 10.35 0.88 -16.36
CA LEU A 143 10.90 2.22 -16.29
C LEU A 143 10.70 2.89 -17.66
N TYR A 144 9.64 3.68 -17.80
CA TYR A 144 9.44 4.51 -18.98
C TYR A 144 10.35 5.74 -18.91
N ILE A 145 11.46 5.70 -19.64
CA ILE A 145 12.34 6.86 -19.81
C ILE A 145 11.93 7.58 -21.09
N TYR A 146 11.34 8.76 -20.97
CA TYR A 146 11.10 9.64 -22.11
C TYR A 146 12.32 10.54 -22.30
N VAL A 147 13.00 10.41 -23.44
CA VAL A 147 14.15 11.23 -23.81
C VAL A 147 13.74 12.21 -24.89
N ASN A 148 13.32 13.42 -24.51
CA ASN A 148 12.91 14.44 -25.48
C ASN A 148 14.05 15.38 -25.91
N GLN A 149 15.27 15.25 -25.38
CA GLN A 149 16.44 16.03 -25.82
C GLN A 149 17.65 15.16 -26.12
N ILE A 150 17.63 14.51 -27.29
CA ILE A 150 18.70 13.64 -27.79
C ILE A 150 20.03 14.40 -27.94
N GLN A 151 19.99 15.70 -28.27
CA GLN A 151 21.20 16.50 -28.49
C GLN A 151 22.05 16.63 -27.22
N ASN A 152 21.42 16.77 -26.04
CA ASN A 152 22.16 16.84 -24.78
C ASN A 152 22.90 15.52 -24.51
N LEU A 153 22.27 14.38 -24.81
CA LEU A 153 22.92 13.07 -24.70
C LEU A 153 24.09 12.93 -25.66
N LYS A 154 23.97 13.40 -26.90
CA LYS A 154 25.09 13.41 -27.87
C LYS A 154 26.24 14.29 -27.37
N ASN A 155 25.95 15.45 -26.81
CA ASN A 155 26.97 16.34 -26.26
C ASN A 155 27.70 15.66 -25.08
N ILE A 156 26.97 14.94 -24.21
CA ILE A 156 27.55 14.16 -23.11
C ILE A 156 28.45 13.03 -23.64
N ILE A 157 28.03 12.33 -24.70
CA ILE A 157 28.85 11.27 -25.32
C ILE A 157 30.13 11.84 -25.94
N ASN A 158 30.05 13.03 -26.54
CA ASN A 158 31.19 13.68 -27.20
C ASN A 158 32.16 14.33 -26.22
N ASP A 159 31.70 14.70 -25.02
CA ASP A 159 32.51 15.27 -23.94
C ASP A 159 32.17 14.63 -22.58
N PRO A 160 32.52 13.36 -22.39
CA PRO A 160 32.13 12.61 -21.20
C PRO A 160 32.88 13.09 -19.95
N ILE A 161 34.07 13.70 -20.12
CA ILE A 161 34.91 14.16 -19.02
C ILE A 161 34.25 15.34 -18.29
N ASN A 162 33.54 16.22 -19.02
CA ASN A 162 32.87 17.37 -18.43
C ASN A 162 31.42 17.10 -18.02
N TYR A 163 30.92 15.87 -18.20
CA TYR A 163 29.58 15.53 -17.73
C TYR A 163 29.52 15.55 -16.21
N LYS A 164 28.61 16.38 -15.69
CA LYS A 164 28.24 16.40 -14.27
C LYS A 164 26.76 16.17 -14.11
N ASN A 165 26.40 15.22 -13.25
CA ASN A 165 25.02 14.93 -12.93
C ASN A 165 24.71 15.44 -11.53
N ARG A 166 24.20 16.67 -11.47
CA ARG A 166 23.83 17.32 -10.21
C ARG A 166 22.86 16.49 -9.35
N LEU A 167 21.95 15.74 -9.98
CA LEU A 167 21.02 14.88 -9.25
C LEU A 167 21.76 13.72 -8.58
N LEU A 168 22.62 13.02 -9.30
CA LEU A 168 23.44 11.95 -8.74
C LEU A 168 24.40 12.47 -7.67
N GLU A 169 25.02 13.63 -7.91
CA GLU A 169 25.87 14.31 -6.93
C GLU A 169 25.09 14.61 -5.64
N THR A 170 23.89 15.20 -5.75
CA THR A 170 23.03 15.49 -4.58
C THR A 170 22.62 14.21 -3.83
N VAL A 171 22.30 13.14 -4.56
CA VAL A 171 21.93 11.85 -3.95
C VAL A 171 23.12 11.26 -3.21
N TYR A 172 24.30 11.28 -3.83
CA TYR A 172 25.54 10.83 -3.22
C TYR A 172 25.89 11.62 -1.96
N GLU A 173 25.82 12.94 -2.02
CA GLU A 173 26.05 13.85 -0.89
C GLU A 173 25.10 13.56 0.28
N LYS A 174 23.80 13.45 0.03
CA LYS A 174 22.81 13.11 1.08
C LYS A 174 23.07 11.74 1.68
N HIS A 175 23.42 10.77 0.85
CA HIS A 175 23.79 9.44 1.31
C HIS A 175 25.03 9.49 2.22
N LEU A 176 26.08 10.18 1.78
CA LEU A 176 27.31 10.35 2.54
C LEU A 176 27.06 11.01 3.90
N ILE A 177 26.27 12.10 3.95
CA ILE A 177 25.86 12.72 5.21
C ILE A 177 25.14 11.71 6.10
N SER A 178 24.18 10.96 5.55
CA SER A 178 23.41 9.99 6.32
C SER A 178 24.30 8.92 6.94
N VAL A 179 25.26 8.40 6.16
CA VAL A 179 26.23 7.41 6.64
C VAL A 179 27.10 8.00 7.75
N LYS A 180 27.71 9.17 7.54
CA LYS A 180 28.57 9.81 8.56
C LYS A 180 27.78 10.20 9.81
N MET A 181 26.51 10.59 9.67
CA MET A 181 25.62 10.88 10.79
C MET A 181 25.33 9.64 11.63
N LEU A 182 25.02 8.50 10.98
CA LEU A 182 24.81 7.24 11.69
C LEU A 182 26.08 6.78 12.39
N THR A 183 27.24 6.83 11.72
CA THR A 183 28.54 6.55 12.34
C THR A 183 28.77 7.43 13.56
N TYR A 184 28.54 8.73 13.44
CA TYR A 184 28.68 9.68 14.56
C TYR A 184 27.79 9.32 15.75
N LEU A 185 26.51 8.98 15.51
CA LEU A 185 25.57 8.61 16.57
C LEU A 185 25.91 7.29 17.26
N TYR A 186 26.37 6.28 16.51
CA TYR A 186 26.64 4.95 17.06
C TYR A 186 28.03 4.81 17.68
N GLU A 187 29.02 5.54 17.19
CA GLU A 187 30.37 5.55 17.76
C GLU A 187 30.56 6.62 18.84
N GLY A 188 29.65 7.60 18.91
CA GLY A 188 29.67 8.63 19.94
C GLY A 188 29.08 8.14 21.26
N GLU A 189 29.75 8.47 22.36
CA GLU A 189 29.26 8.20 23.72
C GLU A 189 28.23 9.26 24.15
N PHE A 190 27.02 9.20 23.59
CA PHE A 190 25.91 10.09 23.95
C PHE A 190 24.97 9.47 24.97
N SER A 191 24.42 10.29 25.87
CA SER A 191 23.22 9.91 26.63
C SER A 191 22.02 9.80 25.70
N SER A 192 20.99 9.06 26.11
CA SER A 192 19.76 8.89 25.32
C SER A 192 19.11 10.22 24.96
N ASP A 193 19.03 11.16 25.91
CA ASP A 193 18.42 12.48 25.66
C ASP A 193 19.25 13.31 24.67
N ASN A 194 20.58 13.27 24.76
CA ASN A 194 21.46 13.98 23.83
C ASN A 194 21.38 13.38 22.42
N MET A 195 21.26 12.05 22.30
CA MET A 195 21.09 11.38 21.03
C MET A 195 19.80 11.83 20.32
N TRP A 196 18.69 11.97 21.05
CA TRP A 196 17.43 12.47 20.49
C TRP A 196 17.53 13.92 20.00
N ASN A 197 18.18 14.80 20.75
CA ASN A 197 18.39 16.19 20.33
C ASN A 197 19.22 16.26 19.04
N ILE A 198 20.29 15.48 18.95
CA ILE A 198 21.15 15.42 17.76
C ILE A 198 20.40 14.87 16.54
N LEU A 199 19.51 13.89 16.74
CA LEU A 199 18.65 13.36 15.68
C LEU A 199 17.64 14.41 15.21
N GLU A 200 17.00 15.11 16.14
CA GLU A 200 16.05 16.18 15.82
C GLU A 200 16.71 17.30 15.01
N ASP A 201 17.85 17.80 15.48
CA ASP A 201 18.67 18.80 14.79
C ASP A 201 19.01 18.36 13.35
N TYR A 202 19.39 17.10 13.16
CA TYR A 202 19.68 16.54 11.85
C TYR A 202 18.47 16.56 10.92
N PHE A 203 17.28 16.18 11.40
CA PHE A 203 16.05 16.27 10.62
C PHE A 203 15.63 17.71 10.31
N LEU A 204 16.01 18.66 11.17
CA LEU A 204 15.84 20.10 10.94
C LEU A 204 16.93 20.70 10.02
N GLY A 205 17.89 19.91 9.55
CA GLY A 205 18.94 20.33 8.62
C GLY A 205 20.23 20.80 9.30
N VAL A 206 20.33 20.71 10.62
CA VAL A 206 21.53 21.06 11.38
C VAL A 206 22.45 19.85 11.46
N ILE A 207 23.54 19.88 10.69
CA ILE A 207 24.52 18.79 10.63
C ILE A 207 25.67 19.09 11.61
N PRO A 208 26.03 18.16 12.53
CA PRO A 208 27.16 18.33 13.44
C PRO A 208 28.48 18.60 12.71
N GLN A 209 29.35 19.45 13.27
CA GLN A 209 30.61 19.83 12.63
C GLN A 209 31.53 18.63 12.36
N GLN A 210 31.56 17.65 13.26
CA GLN A 210 32.34 16.42 13.08
C GLN A 210 31.87 15.62 11.86
N VAL A 211 30.55 15.56 11.63
CA VAL A 211 29.96 14.92 10.46
C VAL A 211 30.32 15.69 9.19
N LYS A 212 30.22 17.02 9.20
CA LYS A 212 30.65 17.86 8.06
C LYS A 212 32.12 17.63 7.70
N ASN A 213 32.99 17.61 8.70
CA ASN A 213 34.42 17.35 8.50
C ASN A 213 34.68 15.96 7.92
N ALA A 214 34.00 14.92 8.45
CA ALA A 214 34.11 13.55 7.96
C ALA A 214 33.63 13.42 6.50
N CYS A 215 32.57 14.13 6.13
CA CYS A 215 32.12 14.21 4.74
C CYS A 215 33.13 14.92 3.84
N LEU A 216 33.74 16.04 4.29
CA LEU A 216 34.75 16.78 3.51
C LEU A 216 36.05 15.99 3.30
N MET A 217 36.42 15.10 4.24
CA MET A 217 37.55 14.20 4.05
C MET A 217 37.33 13.20 2.90
N GLU A 218 36.08 12.80 2.66
CA GLU A 218 35.71 11.84 1.63
C GLU A 218 35.30 12.52 0.31
N ASN A 219 34.66 13.69 0.39
CA ASN A 219 34.28 14.53 -0.74
C ASN A 219 34.63 16.02 -0.47
N PRO A 220 35.84 16.47 -0.84
CA PRO A 220 36.28 17.84 -0.58
C PRO A 220 35.51 18.92 -1.36
N GLN A 221 34.76 18.54 -2.39
CA GLN A 221 33.96 19.46 -3.23
C GLN A 221 32.56 19.72 -2.65
N MET A 222 32.22 19.02 -1.57
CA MET A 222 30.91 19.10 -0.95
C MET A 222 30.69 20.47 -0.29
N ASN A 223 29.56 21.10 -0.57
CA ASN A 223 29.21 22.39 0.02
C ASN A 223 28.05 22.24 0.99
N PHE A 224 28.31 22.54 2.27
CA PHE A 224 27.31 22.63 3.32
C PHE A 224 26.87 24.10 3.41
N GLY A 225 26.13 24.57 2.41
CA GLY A 225 25.61 25.94 2.42
C GLY A 225 24.86 26.26 3.72
N GLU A 226 24.84 27.52 4.12
CA GLU A 226 23.85 28.01 5.09
C GLU A 226 22.48 27.93 4.43
N ILE A 227 21.53 27.23 5.06
CA ILE A 227 20.12 27.19 4.65
C ILE A 227 19.47 28.52 4.98
#